data_AF-A0A2N5ADU9-F1
#
_entry.id   AF-A0A2N5ADU9-F1
#
_cell.length_a   1.000
_cell.length_b   1.000
_cell.length_c   1.000
_cell.angle_alpha   90.00
_cell.angle_beta   90.00
_cell.angle_gamma   90.00
#
_symmetry.space_group_name_H-M   'P 1'
#
loop_
_entity.id
_entity.type
_entity.pdbx_description
1 polymer ?
#
loop_
_entity_poly.entity_id
_entity_poly.type
_entity_poly.pdbx_seq_one_letter_code
_entity_poly.pdbx_strand_id
1 'polypeptide(L)'
;MGSGWHEWPLVLFTVLGQCVVGATLVSGLGWLSLTNQREAQQRLVRSMFFIWLLMGIGFLASVMHLGSPLRAFNSLNRVGASALSNEIASGALFFAVGGFWWLLAVLGKMPAALGKVWLVIAMLL
;
A
#
# COMPACT_ATOMS: atom_id res chain seq x y z
N MET A 1 -2.33 17.79 -29.78
CA MET A 1 -1.71 16.97 -28.71
C MET A 1 -2.46 17.30 -27.43
N GLY A 2 -3.30 16.38 -26.95
CA GLY A 2 -4.02 16.59 -25.69
C GLY A 2 -3.01 16.81 -24.58
N SER A 3 -3.17 17.88 -23.83
CA SER A 3 -2.25 18.25 -22.76
C SER A 3 -2.20 17.11 -21.73
N GLY A 4 -1.00 16.72 -21.29
CA GLY A 4 -0.74 15.55 -20.45
C GLY A 4 -1.43 15.54 -19.07
N TRP A 5 -2.31 16.51 -18.78
CA TRP A 5 -3.18 16.59 -17.61
C TRP A 5 -4.01 15.33 -17.36
N HIS A 6 -4.28 14.54 -18.41
CA HIS A 6 -4.96 13.26 -18.22
C HIS A 6 -4.02 12.21 -17.61
N GLU A 7 -2.71 12.21 -17.87
CA GLU A 7 -1.81 11.18 -17.32
C GLU A 7 -1.31 11.49 -15.91
N TRP A 8 -1.40 12.75 -15.47
CA TRP A 8 -0.95 13.20 -14.15
C TRP A 8 -1.47 12.37 -12.96
N PRO A 9 -2.76 12.00 -12.87
CA PRO A 9 -3.26 11.17 -11.77
C PRO A 9 -2.63 9.78 -11.76
N LEU A 10 -2.36 9.22 -12.94
CA LEU A 10 -1.69 7.93 -13.06
C LEU A 10 -0.23 8.04 -12.62
N VAL A 11 0.48 9.08 -13.05
CA VAL A 11 1.86 9.36 -12.59
C VAL A 11 1.92 9.55 -11.07
N LEU A 12 0.95 10.27 -10.49
CA LEU A 12 0.86 10.42 -9.04
C LEU A 12 0.64 9.07 -8.34
N PHE A 13 -0.25 8.23 -8.88
CA PHE A 13 -0.48 6.89 -8.34
C PHE A 13 0.79 6.04 -8.35
N THR A 14 1.52 5.99 -9.46
CA THR A 14 2.71 5.15 -9.57
C THR A 14 3.86 5.64 -8.70
N VAL A 15 4.13 6.96 -8.67
CA VAL A 15 5.18 7.55 -7.83
C VAL A 15 4.85 7.41 -6.34
N LEU A 16 3.62 7.72 -5.93
CA LEU A 16 3.21 7.56 -4.53
C LEU A 16 3.22 6.08 -4.13
N GLY A 17 2.73 5.19 -5.00
CA GLY A 17 2.76 3.74 -4.76
C GLY A 17 4.17 3.22 -4.52
N GLN A 18 5.13 3.58 -5.38
CA GLN A 18 6.53 3.20 -5.21
C GLN A 18 7.15 3.77 -3.92
N CYS A 19 6.85 5.03 -3.57
CA CYS A 19 7.29 5.63 -2.31
C CYS A 19 6.71 4.89 -1.09
N VAL A 20 5.44 4.51 -1.13
CA VAL A 20 4.78 3.74 -0.06
C VAL A 20 5.42 2.37 0.09
N VAL A 21 5.69 1.65 -1.01
CA VAL A 21 6.38 0.35 -0.99
C VAL A 21 7.76 0.51 -0.35
N GLY A 22 8.56 1.48 -0.80
CA GLY A 22 9.89 1.74 -0.23
C GLY A 22 9.83 2.09 1.26
N ALA A 23 8.90 2.96 1.67
CA ALA A 23 8.73 3.32 3.08
C ALA A 23 8.26 2.13 3.93
N THR A 24 7.43 1.25 3.38
CA THR A 24 6.97 0.02 4.04
C THR A 24 8.12 -0.96 4.22
N LEU A 25 8.99 -1.13 3.23
CA LEU A 25 10.18 -1.96 3.33
C LEU A 25 11.12 -1.47 4.44
N VAL A 26 11.45 -0.18 4.44
CA VAL A 26 12.33 0.42 5.46
C VAL A 26 11.71 0.31 6.86
N SER A 27 10.43 0.63 6.99
CA SER A 27 9.71 0.51 8.26
C SER A 27 9.60 -0.94 8.73
N GLY A 28 9.39 -1.88 7.81
CA GLY A 28 9.31 -3.31 8.10
C GLY A 28 10.64 -3.87 8.61
N LEU A 29 11.75 -3.54 7.93
CA LEU A 29 13.09 -3.89 8.39
C LEU A 29 13.43 -3.27 9.75
N GLY A 30 13.05 -2.01 9.95
CA GLY A 30 13.18 -1.33 11.25
C GLY A 30 12.39 -2.05 12.34
N TRP A 31 11.15 -2.45 12.07
CA TRP A 31 10.32 -3.19 13.01
C TRP A 31 10.93 -4.54 13.38
N LEU A 32 11.45 -5.30 12.40
CA LEU A 32 12.12 -6.58 12.64
C LEU A 32 13.38 -6.43 13.51
N SER A 33 14.14 -5.34 13.29
CA SER A 33 15.35 -5.01 14.06
C SER A 33 15.05 -4.64 15.52
N LEU A 34 13.87 -4.09 15.80
CA LEU A 34 13.45 -3.64 17.13
C LEU A 34 12.80 -4.75 18.00
N THR A 35 13.12 -6.04 17.76
CA THR A 35 12.44 -7.19 18.41
C THR A 35 12.39 -7.13 19.95
N ASN A 36 13.38 -6.50 20.61
CA ASN A 36 13.43 -6.37 22.08
C ASN A 36 12.89 -5.01 22.61
N GLN A 37 12.44 -4.11 21.72
CA GLN A 37 11.99 -2.76 22.06
C GLN A 37 10.52 -2.57 21.67
N ARG A 38 9.60 -3.17 22.45
CA ARG A 38 8.16 -3.16 22.14
C ARG A 38 7.59 -1.75 21.99
N GLU A 39 8.01 -0.79 22.82
CA GLU A 39 7.54 0.59 22.72
C GLU A 39 7.99 1.26 21.42
N ALA A 40 9.25 1.06 21.03
CA ALA A 40 9.78 1.60 19.77
C ALA A 40 9.08 0.97 18.56
N GLN A 41 8.84 -0.35 18.59
CA GLN A 41 8.05 -1.06 17.57
C GLN A 41 6.63 -0.50 17.45
N GLN A 42 5.94 -0.27 18.57
CA GLN A 42 4.58 0.28 18.55
C GLN A 42 4.56 1.72 18.04
N ARG A 43 5.53 2.55 18.42
CA ARG A 43 5.67 3.92 17.89
C ARG A 43 5.87 3.90 16.38
N LEU A 44 6.77 3.04 15.88
CA LEU A 44 7.01 2.87 14.45
C LEU A 44 5.75 2.44 13.70
N VAL A 45 5.05 1.40 14.18
CA VAL A 45 3.79 0.93 13.59
C VAL A 45 2.74 2.04 13.56
N ARG A 46 2.58 2.82 14.63
CA ARG A 46 1.66 3.96 14.64
C ARG A 46 2.05 5.03 13.62
N SER A 47 3.34 5.33 13.47
CA SER A 47 3.84 6.27 12.47
C SER A 47 3.62 5.82 11.03
N MET A 48 3.50 4.51 10.76
CA MET A 48 3.16 3.99 9.43
C MET A 48 1.76 4.43 8.95
N PHE A 49 0.92 5.03 9.81
CA PHE A 49 -0.33 5.67 9.40
C PHE A 49 -0.17 6.57 8.17
N PHE A 50 0.88 7.40 8.13
CA PHE A 50 1.12 8.32 7.03
C PHE A 50 1.46 7.60 5.71
N ILE A 51 2.13 6.45 5.79
CA ILE A 51 2.45 5.62 4.62
C ILE A 51 1.15 5.10 4.01
N TRP A 52 0.25 4.55 4.83
CA TRP A 52 -1.04 4.05 4.36
C TRP A 52 -1.99 5.15 3.89
N LEU A 53 -1.93 6.32 4.52
CA LEU A 53 -2.67 7.51 4.08
C LEU A 53 -2.24 7.94 2.67
N LEU A 54 -0.92 8.00 2.40
CA LEU A 54 -0.39 8.33 1.09
C LEU A 54 -0.82 7.31 0.03
N MET A 55 -0.83 6.03 0.37
CA MET A 55 -1.33 4.99 -0.54
C MET A 55 -2.82 5.19 -0.87
N GLY A 56 -3.64 5.50 0.14
CA GLY A 56 -5.05 5.82 -0.05
C GLY A 56 -5.27 7.02 -0.97
N ILE A 57 -4.46 8.08 -0.82
CA ILE A 57 -4.49 9.25 -1.72
C ILE A 57 -4.12 8.86 -3.15
N GLY A 58 -3.08 8.04 -3.34
CA GLY A 58 -2.70 7.52 -4.65
C GLY A 58 -3.85 6.75 -5.33
N PHE A 59 -4.54 5.91 -4.59
CA PHE A 59 -5.73 5.20 -5.10
C PHE A 59 -6.88 6.14 -5.46
N LEU A 60 -7.17 7.13 -4.61
CA LEU A 60 -8.23 8.11 -4.89
C LEU A 60 -7.92 8.90 -6.16
N ALA A 61 -6.67 9.33 -6.37
CA ALA A 61 -6.24 9.99 -7.59
C ALA A 61 -6.45 9.10 -8.83
N SER A 62 -6.08 7.82 -8.75
CA SER A 62 -6.29 6.84 -9.82
C SER A 62 -7.78 6.64 -10.17
N VAL A 63 -8.65 6.50 -9.16
CA VAL A 63 -10.10 6.32 -9.37
C VAL A 63 -10.77 7.58 -9.90
N MET A 64 -10.42 8.75 -9.39
CA MET A 64 -10.94 10.04 -9.87
C MET A 64 -10.62 10.26 -11.34
N HIS A 65 -9.47 9.76 -11.81
CA HIS A 65 -9.08 9.83 -13.21
C HIS A 65 -9.92 8.93 -14.13
N LEU A 66 -10.34 7.75 -13.66
CA LEU A 66 -11.25 6.87 -14.42
C LEU A 66 -12.68 7.45 -14.54
N GLY A 67 -13.02 8.47 -13.76
CA GLY A 67 -14.32 9.17 -13.76
C GLY A 67 -15.48 8.38 -13.11
N SER A 68 -15.33 7.08 -12.86
CA SER A 68 -16.32 6.26 -12.13
C SER A 68 -15.64 5.12 -11.37
N PRO A 69 -15.90 4.97 -10.06
CA PRO A 69 -15.37 3.85 -9.24
C PRO A 69 -15.76 2.47 -9.79
N LEU A 70 -16.92 2.35 -10.44
CA LEU A 70 -17.38 1.09 -11.04
C LEU A 70 -16.48 0.62 -12.19
N ARG A 71 -15.78 1.54 -12.87
CA ARG A 71 -14.80 1.17 -13.91
C ARG A 71 -13.53 0.56 -13.33
N ALA A 72 -13.21 0.81 -12.07
CA ALA A 72 -12.09 0.13 -11.40
C ALA A 72 -12.35 -1.39 -11.31
N PHE A 73 -13.59 -1.81 -11.06
CA PHE A 73 -13.97 -3.22 -11.10
C PHE A 73 -13.84 -3.83 -12.50
N ASN A 74 -14.18 -3.07 -13.54
CA ASN A 74 -13.93 -3.50 -14.92
C ASN A 74 -12.44 -3.63 -15.24
N SER A 75 -11.58 -2.81 -14.62
CA SER A 75 -10.13 -2.96 -14.68
C SER A 75 -9.68 -4.27 -14.04
N LEU A 76 -10.23 -4.66 -12.89
CA LEU A 76 -9.93 -5.94 -12.22
C LEU A 76 -10.32 -7.16 -13.08
N ASN A 77 -11.38 -7.07 -13.88
CA ASN A 77 -11.75 -8.13 -14.83
C ASN A 77 -10.75 -8.29 -16.00
N ARG A 78 -9.77 -7.38 -16.13
CA ARG A 78 -8.70 -7.41 -17.13
C ARG A 78 -7.31 -7.66 -16.54
N VAL A 79 -7.24 -8.13 -15.30
CA VAL A 79 -5.97 -8.58 -14.70
C VAL A 79 -5.36 -9.66 -15.59
N GLY A 80 -4.07 -9.51 -15.90
CA GLY A 80 -3.32 -10.36 -16.84
C GLY A 80 -3.34 -9.89 -18.30
N ALA A 81 -4.29 -9.04 -18.70
CA ALA A 81 -4.42 -8.55 -20.08
C ALA A 81 -3.83 -7.15 -20.30
N SER A 82 -3.64 -6.36 -19.24
CA SER A 82 -3.10 -5.00 -19.33
C SER A 82 -2.14 -4.69 -18.18
N ALA A 83 -1.00 -4.08 -18.50
CA ALA A 83 0.00 -3.64 -17.51
C ALA A 83 -0.61 -2.67 -16.48
N LEU A 84 -1.45 -1.73 -16.93
CA LEU A 84 -2.13 -0.77 -16.06
C LEU A 84 -3.08 -1.46 -15.06
N SER A 85 -3.83 -2.46 -15.53
CA SER A 85 -4.73 -3.23 -14.66
C SER A 85 -3.95 -4.02 -13.62
N ASN A 86 -2.83 -4.64 -14.03
CA ASN A 86 -1.95 -5.37 -13.12
C ASN A 86 -1.38 -4.48 -12.03
N GLU A 87 -0.97 -3.25 -12.36
CA GLU A 87 -0.41 -2.30 -11.40
C GLU A 87 -1.45 -1.82 -10.37
N ILE A 88 -2.68 -1.52 -10.81
CA ILE A 88 -3.78 -1.16 -9.91
C ILE A 88 -4.14 -2.34 -9.02
N ALA A 89 -4.20 -3.55 -9.58
CA ALA A 89 -4.55 -4.76 -8.83
C ALA A 89 -3.47 -5.14 -7.81
N SER A 90 -2.18 -5.09 -8.19
CA SER A 90 -1.07 -5.38 -7.29
C SER A 90 -0.97 -4.35 -6.17
N GLY A 91 -1.12 -3.06 -6.48
CA GLY A 91 -1.18 -2.01 -5.48
C GLY A 91 -2.35 -2.23 -4.50
N ALA A 92 -3.52 -2.63 -5.00
CA ALA A 92 -4.70 -2.83 -4.16
C ALA A 92 -4.51 -4.04 -3.24
N LEU A 93 -3.90 -5.11 -3.76
CA LEU A 93 -3.50 -6.27 -2.98
C LEU A 93 -2.49 -5.89 -1.90
N PHE A 94 -1.44 -5.15 -2.25
CA PHE A 94 -0.43 -4.65 -1.32
C PHE A 94 -1.07 -3.79 -0.20
N PHE A 95 -1.93 -2.84 -0.57
CA PHE A 95 -2.63 -1.98 0.37
C PHE A 95 -3.54 -2.76 1.32
N ALA A 96 -4.28 -3.74 0.80
CA ALA A 96 -5.11 -4.60 1.63
C ALA A 96 -4.25 -5.43 2.59
N VAL A 97 -3.28 -6.19 2.08
CA VAL A 97 -2.45 -7.10 2.90
C VAL A 97 -1.64 -6.34 3.94
N GLY A 98 -0.95 -5.27 3.53
CA GLY A 98 -0.13 -4.47 4.44
C GLY A 98 -0.94 -3.54 5.36
N GLY A 99 -2.03 -2.96 4.86
CA GLY A 99 -2.93 -2.11 5.65
C GLY A 99 -3.68 -2.89 6.74
N PHE A 100 -4.14 -4.11 6.44
CA PHE A 100 -4.75 -4.98 7.47
C PHE A 100 -3.73 -5.42 8.52
N TRP A 101 -2.52 -5.78 8.09
CA TRP A 101 -1.43 -6.06 9.03
C TRP A 101 -1.21 -4.89 9.99
N TRP A 102 -1.06 -3.68 9.43
CA TRP A 102 -0.84 -2.47 10.20
C TRP A 102 -1.99 -2.18 11.17
N LEU A 103 -3.24 -2.29 10.72
CA LEU A 103 -4.42 -2.05 11.54
C LEU A 103 -4.45 -3.02 12.74
N LEU A 104 -4.24 -4.32 12.51
CA LEU A 104 -4.21 -5.31 13.58
C LEU A 104 -3.05 -5.10 14.55
N ALA A 105 -1.88 -4.66 14.04
CA ALA A 105 -0.71 -4.33 14.84
C ALA A 105 -0.96 -3.08 15.71
N VAL A 106 -1.59 -2.02 15.17
CA VAL A 106 -1.99 -0.82 15.93
C VAL A 106 -3.00 -1.16 17.03
N LEU A 107 -3.97 -2.03 16.72
CA LEU A 107 -4.99 -2.48 17.68
C LEU A 107 -4.44 -3.43 18.77
N GLY A 108 -3.17 -3.84 18.68
CA GLY A 108 -2.56 -4.78 19.63
C GLY A 108 -3.14 -6.19 19.55
N LYS A 109 -3.88 -6.52 18.49
CA LYS A 109 -4.53 -7.83 18.29
C LYS A 109 -3.64 -8.83 17.54
N MET A 110 -2.40 -8.44 17.23
CA MET A 110 -1.49 -9.24 16.42
C MET A 110 -0.51 -10.06 17.28
N PRO A 111 -0.54 -11.40 17.21
CA PRO A 111 0.50 -12.24 17.81
C PRO A 111 1.87 -11.96 17.18
N ALA A 112 2.93 -11.92 17.98
CA ALA A 112 4.26 -11.49 17.53
C ALA A 112 4.84 -12.32 16.37
N ALA A 113 4.69 -13.66 16.42
CA ALA A 113 5.18 -14.54 15.37
C ALA A 113 4.38 -14.38 14.06
N LEU A 114 3.05 -14.30 14.16
CA LEU A 114 2.18 -14.08 13.01
C LEU A 114 2.44 -12.70 12.37
N GLY A 115 2.63 -11.68 13.20
CA GLY A 115 2.95 -10.33 12.75
C GLY A 115 4.26 -10.28 11.97
N LYS A 116 5.30 -11.01 12.39
CA LYS A 116 6.57 -11.11 11.65
C LYS A 116 6.37 -11.73 10.27
N VAL A 117 5.73 -12.91 10.21
CA VAL A 117 5.54 -13.63 8.94
C VAL A 117 4.67 -12.82 7.97
N TRP A 118 3.58 -12.25 8.45
CA TRP A 118 2.69 -11.44 7.62
C TRP A 118 3.41 -10.18 7.12
N LEU A 119 4.18 -9.49 7.96
CA LEU A 119 4.96 -8.32 7.52
C LEU A 119 5.93 -8.68 6.39
N VAL A 120 6.62 -9.82 6.49
CA VAL A 120 7.53 -10.28 5.43
C VAL A 120 6.77 -10.58 4.14
N ILE A 121 5.58 -11.21 4.22
CA ILE A 121 4.72 -11.42 3.06
C ILE A 121 4.32 -10.07 2.44
N ALA A 122 3.90 -9.10 3.25
CA ALA A 122 3.52 -7.77 2.77
C ALA A 122 4.69 -7.02 2.10
N MET A 123 5.93 -7.25 2.55
CA MET A 123 7.14 -6.68 1.95
C MET A 123 7.53 -7.31 0.59
N LEU A 124 7.05 -8.52 0.30
CA LEU A 124 7.35 -9.24 -0.95
C LEU A 124 6.30 -9.04 -2.05
N LEU A 125 5.17 -8.41 -1.72
CA LEU A 125 4.10 -8.04 -2.66
C LEU A 125 4.48 -6.77 -3.44
#